data_AF-A0A8S1M8Z2-F1
#
_entry.id   AF-A0A8S1M8Z2-F1
#
_cell.length_a   1.000
_cell.length_b   1.000
_cell.length_c   1.000
_cell.angle_alpha   90.00
_cell.angle_beta   90.00
_cell.angle_gamma   90.00
#
_symmetry.space_group_name_H-M   'P 1'
#
loop_
_entity.id
_entity.type
_entity.pdbx_description
1 polymer ?
#
loop_
_entity_poly.entity_id
_entity_poly.type
_entity_poly.pdbx_seq_one_letter_code
_entity_poly.pdbx_strand_id
1 'polypeptide(L)'
;MTEYFDQILTSQIISDVRKRAPILDTKSIYYTIQLKSTDIEPHLAWETVKYTFEIIKTDLIHGIEENHQFTRRYSHFEWLQNELENKHIGRILPSLPQKTQNYDKDKRKYEFIYYMQKLLDHKLLKNSDVLQKFISKELKDFNDFQDYINKLNDSNTIINRIMNTGVSLVSLFSKCVNFGSSQFLPRIPDKQDSQIDEVSKEIQLNKQQTEIIFSDMQKVVQKLLIQSKSLVISQEIFLTECQQTDEFMKLKQISKLYETFQINLKERYIYRLETCIRDYDQAIKIINQYKELKDQINKDSQQINNINIGKSKLEELKYAINNNKQKFEQLYTNFLDDLPIFKYQQQFYLKDIQTNFHTELSEFYLTLKNYKQ
;
A
#
# COMPACT_ATOMS: atom_id res chain seq x y z
N MET A 1 20.72 -32.68 31.33
CA MET A 1 21.82 -31.72 31.65
C MET A 1 22.48 -31.14 30.40
N THR A 2 22.52 -31.84 29.27
CA THR A 2 23.04 -31.39 27.97
C THR A 2 22.17 -30.30 27.30
N GLU A 3 20.85 -30.34 27.42
CA GLU A 3 19.95 -29.33 26.80
C GLU A 3 20.07 -27.91 27.38
N TYR A 4 20.44 -27.78 28.67
CA TYR A 4 20.66 -26.47 29.30
C TYR A 4 21.98 -25.83 28.86
N PHE A 5 22.99 -26.63 28.53
CA PHE A 5 24.27 -26.15 28.01
C PHE A 5 24.14 -25.66 26.57
N ASP A 6 23.34 -26.34 25.73
CA ASP A 6 23.09 -25.93 24.35
C ASP A 6 22.32 -24.60 24.26
N GLN A 7 21.35 -24.35 25.15
CA GLN A 7 20.65 -23.05 25.18
C GLN A 7 21.57 -21.90 25.60
N ILE A 8 22.44 -22.12 26.58
CA ILE A 8 23.40 -21.11 27.03
C ILE A 8 24.43 -20.83 25.91
N LEU A 9 24.98 -21.87 25.28
CA LEU A 9 25.95 -21.71 24.18
C LEU A 9 25.33 -20.98 22.98
N THR A 10 24.10 -21.31 22.61
CA THR A 10 23.39 -20.67 21.49
C THR A 10 23.11 -19.20 21.80
N SER A 11 22.74 -18.86 23.04
CA SER A 11 22.52 -17.46 23.46
C SER A 11 23.81 -16.64 23.48
N GLN A 12 24.93 -17.25 23.87
CA GLN A 12 26.25 -16.62 23.89
C GLN A 12 26.76 -16.36 22.47
N ILE A 13 26.59 -17.33 21.57
CA ILE A 13 26.97 -17.22 20.15
C ILE A 13 26.13 -16.12 19.46
N ILE A 14 24.82 -16.03 19.74
CA ILE A 14 23.97 -14.95 19.23
C ILE A 14 24.43 -13.58 19.75
N SER A 15 24.83 -13.49 21.03
CA SER A 15 25.38 -12.26 21.62
C SER A 15 26.71 -11.84 20.99
N ASP A 16 27.60 -12.81 20.74
CA ASP A 16 28.92 -12.56 20.16
C ASP A 16 28.86 -12.23 18.66
N VAL A 17 27.90 -12.81 17.92
CA VAL A 17 27.60 -12.43 16.53
C VAL A 17 27.06 -10.99 16.47
N ARG A 18 26.20 -10.58 17.42
CA ARG A 18 25.73 -9.18 17.54
C ARG A 18 26.86 -8.18 17.85
N LYS A 19 27.85 -8.57 18.66
CA LYS A 19 29.00 -7.71 19.02
C LYS A 19 30.04 -7.55 17.90
N ARG A 20 30.13 -8.51 16.98
CA ARG A 20 31.16 -8.55 15.93
C ARG A 20 30.64 -8.17 14.54
N ALA A 21 29.32 -8.08 14.36
CA ALA A 21 28.75 -7.50 13.16
C ALA A 21 29.17 -6.01 13.07
N PRO A 22 29.62 -5.52 11.90
CA PRO A 22 29.90 -4.11 11.73
C PRO A 22 28.66 -3.32 12.12
N ILE A 23 28.86 -2.23 12.87
CA ILE A 23 27.81 -1.25 13.18
C ILE A 23 27.39 -0.62 11.85
N LEU A 24 26.52 -1.33 11.13
CA LEU A 24 25.56 -0.71 10.24
C LEU A 24 24.83 0.31 11.10
N ASP A 25 24.52 1.50 10.56
CA ASP A 25 23.62 2.47 11.18
C ASP A 25 22.25 1.78 11.40
N THR A 26 22.15 0.99 12.47
CA THR A 26 20.98 0.22 12.82
C THR A 26 20.00 1.22 13.38
N LYS A 27 18.88 1.41 12.68
CA LYS A 27 17.70 2.10 13.24
C LYS A 27 17.49 1.56 14.66
N SER A 28 17.80 2.37 15.67
CA SER A 28 17.71 1.98 17.08
C SER A 28 16.26 1.72 17.51
N ILE A 29 15.31 2.27 16.77
CA ILE A 29 13.89 2.16 17.01
C ILE A 29 13.23 1.49 15.82
N TYR A 30 12.48 0.43 16.09
CA TYR A 30 11.65 -0.29 15.14
C TYR A 30 10.18 -0.25 15.56
N TYR A 31 9.29 -0.25 14.58
CA TYR A 31 7.84 -0.27 14.80
C TYR A 31 7.26 -1.54 14.20
N THR A 32 6.41 -2.24 14.95
CA THR A 32 5.52 -3.25 14.38
C THR A 32 4.08 -2.80 14.53
N ILE A 33 3.24 -3.16 13.57
CA ILE A 33 1.80 -2.99 13.67
C ILE A 33 1.09 -4.33 13.59
N GLN A 34 0.12 -4.53 14.47
CA GLN A 34 -0.69 -5.72 14.55
C GLN A 34 -2.17 -5.34 14.61
N LEU A 35 -3.04 -6.16 14.03
CA LEU A 35 -4.48 -6.05 14.19
C LEU A 35 -4.91 -6.77 15.47
N LYS A 36 -5.69 -6.11 16.33
CA LYS A 36 -6.23 -6.67 17.57
C LYS A 36 -7.68 -7.13 17.44
N SER A 37 -8.54 -6.32 16.82
CA SER A 37 -9.95 -6.65 16.66
C SER A 37 -10.53 -6.03 15.38
N THR A 38 -11.64 -6.62 14.92
CA THR A 38 -12.47 -6.08 13.85
C THR A 38 -13.91 -6.07 14.35
N ASP A 39 -14.52 -4.89 14.40
CA ASP A 39 -15.88 -4.70 14.90
C ASP A 39 -16.80 -4.29 13.75
N ILE A 40 -17.97 -4.94 13.64
CA ILE A 40 -18.98 -4.62 12.64
C ILE A 40 -20.06 -3.79 13.33
N GLU A 41 -20.21 -2.54 12.90
CA GLU A 41 -21.28 -1.67 13.36
C GLU A 41 -22.41 -1.64 12.32
N PRO A 42 -23.60 -2.16 12.68
CA PRO A 42 -24.75 -2.11 11.81
C PRO A 42 -25.27 -0.67 11.73
N HIS A 43 -25.32 -0.11 10.54
CA HIS A 43 -26.14 1.07 10.24
C HIS A 43 -27.37 0.64 9.44
N LEU A 44 -28.46 1.41 9.55
CA LEU A 44 -29.78 1.14 8.97
C LEU A 44 -29.78 0.82 7.45
N ALA A 45 -28.71 1.15 6.72
CA ALA A 45 -28.59 0.91 5.28
C ALA A 45 -27.29 0.18 4.86
N TRP A 46 -26.29 0.04 5.75
CA TRP A 46 -25.01 -0.60 5.44
C TRP A 46 -24.27 -1.01 6.72
N GLU A 47 -23.40 -2.01 6.61
CA GLU A 47 -22.45 -2.35 7.68
C GLU A 47 -21.17 -1.52 7.55
N THR A 48 -20.71 -0.92 8.65
CA THR A 48 -19.37 -0.32 8.70
C THR A 48 -18.43 -1.15 9.54
N VAL A 49 -17.21 -1.35 9.06
CA VAL A 49 -16.18 -2.13 9.75
C VAL A 49 -15.17 -1.19 10.39
N LYS A 50 -14.93 -1.39 11.69
CA LYS A 50 -13.86 -0.77 12.48
C LYS A 50 -12.74 -1.77 12.68
N TYR A 51 -11.51 -1.30 12.61
CA TYR A 51 -10.30 -2.07 12.80
C TYR A 51 -9.51 -1.47 13.96
N THR A 52 -9.22 -2.28 14.96
CA THR A 52 -8.37 -1.88 16.11
C THR A 52 -6.98 -2.41 15.88
N PHE A 53 -6.00 -1.51 15.88
CA PHE A 53 -4.59 -1.82 15.68
C PHE A 53 -3.80 -1.53 16.95
N GLU A 54 -2.70 -2.25 17.12
CA GLU A 54 -1.65 -1.96 18.10
C GLU A 54 -0.34 -1.70 17.37
N ILE A 55 0.30 -0.59 17.72
CA ILE A 55 1.68 -0.29 17.33
C ILE A 55 2.57 -0.61 18.52
N ILE A 56 3.58 -1.42 18.27
CA ILE A 56 4.64 -1.74 19.25
C ILE A 56 5.89 -1.06 18.76
N LYS A 57 6.36 -0.07 19.51
CA LYS A 57 7.62 0.62 19.28
C LYS A 57 8.68 -0.03 20.16
N THR A 58 9.66 -0.66 19.53
CA THR A 58 10.77 -1.34 20.20
C THR A 58 12.04 -0.51 20.06
N ASP A 59 12.58 -0.04 21.18
CA ASP A 59 13.94 0.51 21.27
C ASP A 59 14.92 -0.64 21.48
N LEU A 60 15.68 -0.96 20.43
CA LEU A 60 16.65 -2.06 20.42
C LEU A 60 17.88 -1.78 21.29
N ILE A 61 18.17 -0.51 21.61
CA ILE A 61 19.31 -0.12 22.44
C ILE A 61 18.96 -0.31 23.91
N HIS A 62 17.79 0.17 24.31
CA HIS A 62 17.35 0.17 25.71
C HIS A 62 16.49 -1.04 26.08
N GLY A 63 16.04 -1.82 25.10
CA GLY A 63 15.13 -2.95 25.31
C GLY A 63 13.75 -2.51 25.80
N ILE A 64 13.34 -1.28 25.46
CA ILE A 64 12.05 -0.70 25.89
C ILE A 64 11.02 -0.93 24.79
N GLU A 65 9.85 -1.42 25.17
CA GLU A 65 8.69 -1.54 24.28
C GLU A 65 7.55 -0.64 24.73
N GLU A 66 7.08 0.20 23.82
CA GLU A 66 5.93 1.08 24.03
C GLU A 66 4.79 0.63 23.10
N ASN A 67 3.63 0.34 23.71
CA ASN A 67 2.45 -0.12 22.98
C ASN A 67 1.43 1.00 22.88
N HIS A 68 0.89 1.21 21.68
CA HIS A 68 -0.13 2.21 21.42
C HIS A 68 -1.26 1.62 20.58
N GLN A 69 -2.50 1.72 21.07
CA GLN A 69 -3.67 1.18 20.39
C GLN A 69 -4.54 2.28 19.78
N PHE A 70 -5.12 2.00 18.61
CA PHE A 70 -6.04 2.93 17.95
C PHE A 70 -7.05 2.19 17.05
N THR A 71 -8.27 2.73 16.96
CA THR A 71 -9.37 2.11 16.19
C THR A 71 -9.82 3.00 15.03
N ARG A 72 -9.89 2.46 13.81
CA ARG A 72 -10.17 3.24 12.59
C ARG A 72 -11.09 2.51 11.62
N ARG A 73 -11.82 3.28 10.81
CA ARG A 73 -12.62 2.80 9.67
C ARG A 73 -11.88 3.11 8.37
N TYR A 74 -12.30 2.50 7.28
CA TYR A 74 -11.75 2.75 5.95
C TYR A 74 -11.72 4.25 5.58
N SER A 75 -12.80 5.00 5.85
CA SER A 75 -12.86 6.45 5.57
C SER A 75 -11.83 7.28 6.34
N HIS A 76 -11.40 6.82 7.52
CA HIS A 76 -10.32 7.47 8.26
C HIS A 76 -8.98 7.32 7.53
N PHE A 77 -8.73 6.16 6.93
CA PHE A 77 -7.55 5.94 6.11
C PHE A 77 -7.61 6.74 4.80
N GLU A 78 -8.79 6.89 4.19
CA GLU A 78 -8.97 7.81 3.05
C GLU A 78 -8.59 9.25 3.42
N TRP A 79 -9.04 9.72 4.60
CA TRP A 79 -8.66 11.03 5.11
C TRP A 79 -7.15 11.14 5.32
N LEU A 80 -6.52 10.17 5.99
CA LEU A 80 -5.07 10.15 6.22
C LEU A 80 -4.30 10.22 4.90
N GLN A 81 -4.71 9.43 3.91
CA GLN A 81 -4.09 9.42 2.58
C GLN A 81 -4.15 10.81 1.93
N ASN A 82 -5.33 11.44 1.94
CA ASN A 82 -5.51 12.77 1.34
C ASN A 82 -4.67 13.84 2.05
N GLU A 83 -4.61 13.81 3.38
CA GLU A 83 -3.80 14.75 4.15
C GLU A 83 -2.29 14.54 3.92
N LEU A 84 -1.85 13.28 3.80
CA LEU A 84 -0.47 12.98 3.45
C LEU A 84 -0.13 13.42 2.02
N GLU A 85 -1.00 13.17 1.03
CA GLU A 85 -0.81 13.62 -0.36
C GLU A 85 -0.70 15.15 -0.45
N ASN A 86 -1.50 15.87 0.33
CA ASN A 86 -1.50 17.33 0.34
C ASN A 86 -0.25 17.92 1.01
N LYS A 87 0.20 17.35 2.13
CA LYS A 87 1.34 17.88 2.89
C LYS A 87 2.70 17.40 2.38
N HIS A 88 2.75 16.23 1.76
CA HIS A 88 3.99 15.56 1.35
C HIS A 88 4.03 15.35 -0.17
N ILE A 89 3.86 16.44 -0.92
CA ILE A 89 3.82 16.45 -2.38
C ILE A 89 5.03 15.71 -2.97
N GLY A 90 4.79 14.71 -3.81
CA GLY A 90 5.84 13.97 -4.52
C GLY A 90 6.52 12.85 -3.74
N ARG A 91 6.13 12.65 -2.48
CA ARG A 91 6.55 11.46 -1.72
C ARG A 91 5.79 10.23 -2.22
N ILE A 92 6.46 9.09 -2.27
CA ILE A 92 5.84 7.82 -2.67
C ILE A 92 5.07 7.29 -1.47
N LEU A 93 3.76 7.50 -1.46
CA LEU A 93 2.89 7.02 -0.41
C LEU A 93 2.47 5.56 -0.67
N PRO A 94 2.38 4.72 0.38
CA PRO A 94 1.77 3.40 0.27
C PRO A 94 0.34 3.47 -0.23
N SER A 95 -0.09 2.47 -0.98
CA SER A 95 -1.44 2.43 -1.55
C SER A 95 -2.47 1.94 -0.54
N LEU A 96 -3.62 2.59 -0.48
CA LEU A 96 -4.77 2.08 0.25
C LEU A 96 -5.36 0.81 -0.40
N PRO A 97 -6.04 -0.05 0.39
CA PRO A 97 -6.89 -1.11 -0.15
C PRO A 97 -7.91 -0.56 -1.14
N GLN A 98 -8.31 -1.32 -2.17
CA GLN A 98 -9.34 -0.85 -3.10
C GLN A 98 -10.72 -0.75 -2.44
N LYS A 99 -11.44 0.33 -2.76
CA LYS A 99 -12.84 0.55 -2.35
C LYS A 99 -13.79 -0.23 -3.25
N THR A 100 -14.13 -1.44 -2.84
CA THR A 100 -15.12 -2.29 -3.51
C THR A 100 -16.30 -2.58 -2.58
N GLN A 101 -17.50 -2.78 -3.16
CA GLN A 101 -18.71 -3.12 -2.41
C GLN A 101 -18.62 -4.52 -1.78
N ASN A 102 -18.11 -5.50 -2.55
CA ASN A 102 -17.88 -6.87 -2.10
C ASN A 102 -16.39 -7.09 -1.88
N TYR A 103 -15.89 -6.66 -0.72
CA TYR A 103 -14.48 -6.80 -0.37
C TYR A 103 -14.22 -7.98 0.55
N ASP A 104 -13.07 -8.61 0.37
CA ASP A 104 -12.53 -9.60 1.29
C ASP A 104 -12.07 -8.87 2.58
N LYS A 105 -12.81 -9.08 3.68
CA LYS A 105 -12.55 -8.45 4.98
C LYS A 105 -11.17 -8.83 5.52
N ASP A 106 -10.75 -10.09 5.31
CA ASP A 106 -9.46 -10.60 5.75
C ASP A 106 -8.32 -10.02 4.93
N LYS A 107 -8.47 -9.95 3.61
CA LYS A 107 -7.48 -9.28 2.75
C LYS A 107 -7.28 -7.82 3.17
N ARG A 108 -8.37 -7.06 3.32
CA ARG A 108 -8.31 -5.64 3.65
C ARG A 108 -7.59 -5.37 4.97
N LYS A 109 -7.71 -6.28 5.94
CA LYS A 109 -7.01 -6.20 7.24
C LYS A 109 -5.48 -6.19 7.05
N TYR A 110 -4.96 -7.09 6.22
CA TYR A 110 -3.51 -7.18 5.95
C TYR A 110 -3.02 -6.01 5.12
N GLU A 111 -3.82 -5.56 4.15
CA GLU A 111 -3.47 -4.39 3.35
C GLU A 111 -3.35 -3.13 4.21
N PHE A 112 -4.18 -2.95 5.24
CA PHE A 112 -4.00 -1.87 6.22
C PHE A 112 -2.77 -2.01 7.10
N ILE A 113 -2.44 -3.24 7.54
CA ILE A 113 -1.18 -3.52 8.26
C ILE A 113 0.00 -3.10 7.39
N TYR A 114 0.04 -3.52 6.11
CA TYR A 114 1.10 -3.17 5.19
C TYR A 114 1.19 -1.67 4.92
N TYR A 115 0.04 -1.01 4.74
CA TYR A 115 -0.05 0.44 4.57
C TYR A 115 0.60 1.18 5.75
N MET A 116 0.17 0.86 6.97
CA MET A 116 0.67 1.52 8.18
C MET A 116 2.13 1.19 8.46
N GLN A 117 2.55 -0.06 8.28
CA GLN A 117 3.94 -0.48 8.48
C GLN A 117 4.87 0.35 7.59
N LYS A 118 4.53 0.53 6.31
CA LYS A 118 5.33 1.34 5.38
C LYS A 118 5.41 2.80 5.79
N LEU A 119 4.32 3.38 6.30
CA LEU A 119 4.33 4.75 6.82
C LEU A 119 5.25 4.90 8.04
N LEU A 120 5.23 3.92 8.96
CA LEU A 120 6.08 3.91 10.16
C LEU A 120 7.56 3.63 9.86
N ASP A 121 7.85 2.86 8.82
CA ASP A 121 9.21 2.58 8.36
C ASP A 121 9.86 3.77 7.65
N HIS A 122 9.05 4.70 7.12
CA HIS A 122 9.49 5.87 6.40
C HIS A 122 10.00 6.97 7.35
N LYS A 123 11.23 7.47 7.12
CA LYS A 123 11.91 8.40 8.03
C LYS A 123 11.12 9.68 8.31
N LEU A 124 10.47 10.24 7.29
CA LEU A 124 9.75 11.51 7.39
C LEU A 124 8.25 11.33 7.66
N LEU A 125 7.62 10.28 7.11
CA LEU A 125 6.18 10.10 7.25
C LEU A 125 5.84 9.59 8.65
N LYS A 126 6.70 8.77 9.26
CA LYS A 126 6.53 8.31 10.64
C LYS A 126 6.37 9.46 11.64
N ASN A 127 7.06 10.57 11.41
CA ASN A 127 7.04 11.76 12.27
C ASN A 127 6.06 12.84 11.78
N SER A 128 5.27 12.55 10.74
CA SER A 128 4.27 13.47 10.21
C SER A 128 3.24 13.81 11.28
N ASP A 129 2.92 15.09 11.45
CA ASP A 129 1.92 15.56 12.40
C ASP A 129 0.55 14.91 12.14
N VAL A 130 0.20 14.69 10.86
CA VAL A 130 -1.03 14.03 10.42
C VAL A 130 -1.05 12.58 10.91
N LEU A 131 0.04 11.84 10.74
CA LEU A 131 0.10 10.43 11.15
C LEU A 131 0.08 10.32 12.68
N GLN A 132 0.79 11.19 13.39
CA GLN A 132 0.77 11.23 14.85
C GLN A 132 -0.63 11.56 15.38
N LYS A 133 -1.35 12.50 14.77
CA LYS A 133 -2.77 12.78 15.07
C LYS A 133 -3.65 11.57 14.78
N PHE A 134 -3.45 10.93 13.64
CA PHE A 134 -4.19 9.74 13.22
C PHE A 134 -3.98 8.56 14.17
N ILE A 135 -2.85 8.46 14.86
CA ILE A 135 -2.57 7.38 15.81
C ILE A 135 -3.05 7.75 17.23
N SER A 136 -2.91 9.01 17.66
CA SER A 136 -3.00 9.41 19.07
C SER A 136 -4.40 9.67 19.66
N LYS A 137 -5.42 10.09 18.90
CA LYS A 137 -6.76 10.46 19.45
C LYS A 137 -7.93 9.95 18.62
N GLU A 138 -9.14 9.91 19.16
CA GLU A 138 -10.33 9.58 18.36
C GLU A 138 -10.59 10.65 17.29
N LEU A 139 -10.70 10.24 16.02
CA LEU A 139 -10.73 11.20 14.90
C LEU A 139 -11.97 12.09 14.84
N LYS A 140 -13.06 11.66 15.51
CA LYS A 140 -14.33 12.42 15.58
C LYS A 140 -14.17 13.79 16.24
N ASP A 141 -13.12 13.99 17.03
CA ASP A 141 -12.84 15.21 17.78
C ASP A 141 -12.02 16.24 16.97
N PHE A 142 -11.64 15.94 15.72
CA PHE A 142 -10.89 16.85 14.87
C PHE A 142 -11.79 17.58 13.87
N ASN A 143 -11.79 18.90 13.90
CA ASN A 143 -12.50 19.75 12.94
C ASN A 143 -12.09 19.45 11.49
N ASP A 144 -10.80 19.20 11.23
CA ASP A 144 -10.27 18.88 9.89
C ASP A 144 -10.90 17.60 9.29
N PHE A 145 -11.23 16.62 10.13
CA PHE A 145 -11.89 15.39 9.68
C PHE A 145 -13.38 15.63 9.42
N GLN A 146 -14.05 16.44 10.24
CA GLN A 146 -15.44 16.85 10.00
C GLN A 146 -15.57 17.66 8.72
N ASP A 147 -14.63 18.58 8.46
CA ASP A 147 -14.57 19.36 7.23
C ASP A 147 -14.35 18.47 6.00
N TYR A 148 -13.55 17.42 6.11
CA TYR A 148 -13.40 16.42 5.05
C TYR A 148 -14.69 15.66 4.76
N ILE A 149 -15.40 15.20 5.79
CA ILE A 149 -16.71 14.53 5.63
C ILE A 149 -17.74 15.48 5.02
N ASN A 150 -17.77 16.74 5.47
CA ASN A 150 -18.65 17.76 4.90
C ASN A 150 -18.35 18.00 3.42
N LYS A 151 -17.09 18.16 3.04
CA LYS A 151 -16.67 18.30 1.63
C LYS A 151 -17.04 17.08 0.78
N LEU A 152 -16.95 15.86 1.31
CA LEU A 152 -17.40 14.65 0.61
C LEU A 152 -18.91 14.65 0.37
N ASN A 153 -19.69 15.04 1.38
CA ASN A 153 -21.15 15.14 1.27
C ASN A 153 -21.56 16.25 0.28
N ASP A 154 -20.85 17.38 0.28
CA ASP A 154 -21.06 18.48 -0.66
C ASP A 154 -20.68 18.09 -2.09
N SER A 155 -19.59 17.36 -2.29
CA SER A 155 -19.18 16.86 -3.61
C SER A 155 -20.21 15.88 -4.18
N ASN A 156 -20.75 15.00 -3.34
CA ASN A 156 -21.82 14.06 -3.71
C ASN A 156 -23.14 14.79 -4.04
N THR A 157 -23.47 15.88 -3.33
CA THR A 157 -24.66 16.68 -3.65
C THR A 157 -24.50 17.51 -4.92
N ILE A 158 -23.29 17.97 -5.26
CA ILE A 158 -22.99 18.62 -6.54
C ILE A 158 -23.10 17.61 -7.69
N ILE A 159 -22.51 16.42 -7.56
CA ILE A 159 -22.62 15.35 -8.57
C ILE A 159 -24.09 14.95 -8.75
N ASN A 160 -24.84 14.78 -7.65
CA ASN A 160 -26.27 14.48 -7.71
C ASN A 160 -27.09 15.64 -8.30
N ARG A 161 -26.73 16.90 -8.05
CA ARG A 161 -27.34 18.05 -8.74
C ARG A 161 -27.04 18.02 -10.22
N ILE A 162 -25.81 17.78 -10.65
CA ILE A 162 -25.43 17.70 -12.07
C ILE A 162 -26.20 16.58 -12.78
N MET A 163 -26.30 15.41 -12.15
CA MET A 163 -27.07 14.26 -12.64
C MET A 163 -28.59 14.56 -12.70
N ASN A 164 -29.15 15.24 -11.70
CA ASN A 164 -30.58 15.50 -11.60
C ASN A 164 -31.07 16.77 -12.32
N THR A 165 -30.19 17.73 -12.61
CA THR A 165 -30.54 18.98 -13.31
C THR A 165 -30.22 18.94 -14.80
N GLY A 166 -29.62 17.86 -15.31
CA GLY A 166 -29.31 17.71 -16.74
C GLY A 166 -28.37 18.78 -17.29
N VAL A 167 -27.64 19.50 -16.41
CA VAL A 167 -26.64 20.48 -16.80
C VAL A 167 -25.47 19.71 -17.40
N SER A 168 -25.51 19.57 -18.72
CA SER A 168 -24.54 18.84 -19.51
C SER A 168 -23.11 19.21 -19.11
N LEU A 169 -22.29 18.19 -18.83
CA LEU A 169 -20.83 18.27 -18.65
C LEU A 169 -20.16 19.18 -19.70
N VAL A 170 -20.74 19.27 -20.90
CA VAL A 170 -20.31 20.13 -22.00
C VAL A 170 -20.28 21.62 -21.63
N SER A 171 -21.16 22.08 -20.72
CA SER A 171 -21.22 23.49 -20.28
C SER A 171 -20.11 23.89 -19.29
N LEU A 172 -19.49 22.93 -18.59
CA LEU A 172 -18.31 23.17 -17.78
C LEU A 172 -17.05 23.18 -18.66
N PHE A 173 -17.02 22.34 -19.70
CA PHE A 173 -15.93 22.32 -20.67
C PHE A 173 -16.03 23.42 -21.73
N SER A 174 -17.19 24.06 -21.95
CA SER A 174 -17.31 25.18 -22.90
C SER A 174 -16.48 26.40 -22.48
N LYS A 175 -16.13 26.53 -21.19
CA LYS A 175 -15.13 27.51 -20.72
C LYS A 175 -13.69 27.14 -21.09
N CYS A 176 -13.41 25.88 -21.42
CA CYS A 176 -12.10 25.40 -21.88
C CYS A 176 -11.93 25.49 -23.41
N VAL A 177 -13.00 25.76 -24.18
CA VAL A 177 -12.97 25.74 -25.66
C VAL A 177 -12.57 27.09 -26.27
N ASN A 178 -12.50 28.18 -25.49
CA ASN A 178 -12.06 29.49 -25.98
C ASN A 178 -10.55 29.76 -25.76
N PHE A 179 -9.70 28.73 -25.87
CA PHE A 179 -8.28 28.94 -26.11
C PHE A 179 -8.03 28.90 -27.62
N GLY A 180 -7.89 30.09 -28.21
CA GLY A 180 -7.52 30.25 -29.61
C GLY A 180 -6.34 29.37 -29.99
N SER A 181 -6.38 28.91 -31.23
CA SER A 181 -5.42 28.05 -31.95
C SER A 181 -3.98 28.58 -31.90
N SER A 182 -3.37 28.52 -30.72
CA SER A 182 -1.96 28.77 -30.50
C SER A 182 -1.28 27.43 -30.71
N GLN A 183 -0.52 27.28 -31.80
CA GLN A 183 0.36 26.13 -31.97
C GLN A 183 1.45 26.23 -30.90
N PHE A 184 1.28 25.51 -29.79
CA PHE A 184 2.30 25.39 -28.75
C PHE A 184 3.43 24.52 -29.30
N LEU A 185 4.66 25.02 -29.21
CA LEU A 185 5.82 24.23 -29.60
C LEU A 185 6.04 23.13 -28.56
N PRO A 186 6.26 21.87 -28.97
CA PRO A 186 6.63 20.81 -28.04
C PRO A 186 7.91 21.20 -27.30
N ARG A 187 7.93 20.91 -26.00
CA ARG A 187 9.10 21.16 -25.15
C ARG A 187 10.25 20.25 -25.58
N ILE A 188 11.48 20.77 -25.60
CA ILE A 188 12.67 19.94 -25.78
C ILE A 188 12.98 19.23 -24.46
N PRO A 189 13.08 17.88 -24.43
CA PRO A 189 13.45 17.16 -23.22
C PRO A 189 14.83 17.57 -22.70
N ASP A 190 14.96 17.70 -21.39
CA ASP A 190 16.22 17.98 -20.72
C ASP A 190 16.78 16.73 -20.00
N LYS A 191 17.92 16.89 -19.33
CA LYS A 191 18.58 15.79 -18.61
C LYS A 191 17.71 15.18 -17.50
N GLN A 192 16.89 16.00 -16.83
CA GLN A 192 16.00 15.49 -15.77
C GLN A 192 14.87 14.64 -16.37
N ASP A 193 14.40 14.97 -17.57
CA ASP A 193 13.44 14.11 -18.29
C ASP A 193 14.04 12.76 -18.64
N SER A 194 15.28 12.72 -19.12
CA SER A 194 15.98 11.46 -19.41
C SER A 194 16.10 10.59 -18.15
N GLN A 195 16.49 11.18 -17.03
CA GLN A 195 16.59 10.47 -15.75
C GLN A 195 15.23 9.92 -15.28
N ILE A 196 14.16 10.72 -15.36
CA ILE A 196 12.82 10.30 -14.96
C ILE A 196 12.27 9.22 -15.92
N ASP A 197 12.58 9.29 -17.21
CA ASP A 197 12.19 8.27 -18.18
C ASP A 197 12.90 6.93 -17.93
N GLU A 198 14.18 6.95 -17.56
CA GLU A 198 14.92 5.74 -17.15
C GLU A 198 14.28 5.11 -15.92
N VAL A 199 14.02 5.91 -14.88
CA VAL A 199 13.34 5.45 -13.66
C VAL A 199 11.94 4.92 -13.96
N SER A 200 11.18 5.60 -14.85
CA SER A 200 9.86 5.15 -15.26
C SER A 200 9.90 3.79 -15.95
N LYS A 201 10.87 3.55 -16.84
CA LYS A 201 11.04 2.27 -17.53
C LYS A 201 11.39 1.16 -16.54
N GLU A 202 12.30 1.44 -15.60
CA GLU A 202 12.69 0.49 -14.55
C GLU A 202 11.49 0.12 -13.66
N ILE A 203 10.71 1.11 -13.21
CA ILE A 203 9.52 0.90 -12.39
C ILE A 203 8.47 0.08 -13.15
N GLN A 204 8.22 0.38 -14.42
CA GLN A 204 7.27 -0.37 -15.24
C GLN A 204 7.71 -1.82 -15.45
N LEU A 205 9.00 -2.05 -15.72
CA LEU A 205 9.55 -3.40 -15.85
C LEU A 205 9.39 -4.20 -14.55
N ASN A 206 9.74 -3.60 -13.41
CA ASN A 206 9.62 -4.25 -12.10
C ASN A 206 8.15 -4.54 -11.75
N LYS A 207 7.24 -3.64 -12.09
CA LYS A 207 5.79 -3.85 -11.97
C LYS A 207 5.35 -5.08 -12.76
N GLN A 208 5.70 -5.14 -14.05
CA GLN A 208 5.35 -6.28 -14.92
C GLN A 208 5.90 -7.60 -14.39
N GLN A 209 7.14 -7.63 -13.92
CA GLN A 209 7.73 -8.83 -13.31
C GLN A 209 6.98 -9.25 -12.05
N THR A 210 6.60 -8.29 -11.20
CA THR A 210 5.81 -8.54 -9.99
C THR A 210 4.41 -9.07 -10.34
N GLU A 211 3.77 -8.54 -11.38
CA GLU A 211 2.47 -9.02 -11.88
C GLU A 211 2.55 -10.47 -12.38
N ILE A 212 3.64 -10.84 -13.07
CA ILE A 212 3.88 -12.22 -13.50
C ILE A 212 4.00 -13.14 -12.27
N ILE A 213 4.85 -12.79 -11.30
CA ILE A 213 5.04 -13.57 -10.06
C ILE A 213 3.72 -13.70 -9.29
N PHE A 214 2.98 -12.61 -9.18
CA PHE A 214 1.66 -12.59 -8.56
C PHE A 214 0.68 -13.54 -9.25
N SER A 215 0.60 -13.49 -10.59
CA SER A 215 -0.25 -14.39 -11.38
C SER A 215 0.12 -15.86 -11.16
N ASP A 216 1.41 -16.19 -11.16
CA ASP A 216 1.86 -17.57 -10.95
C ASP A 216 1.59 -18.08 -9.53
N MET A 217 1.81 -17.24 -8.51
CA MET A 217 1.47 -17.56 -7.13
C MET A 217 -0.05 -17.73 -6.94
N GLN A 218 -0.87 -16.90 -7.61
CA GLN A 218 -2.32 -17.06 -7.61
C GLN A 218 -2.75 -18.41 -8.20
N LYS A 219 -2.13 -18.87 -9.30
CA LYS A 219 -2.41 -20.19 -9.88
C LYS A 219 -2.09 -21.31 -8.89
N VAL A 220 -0.99 -21.21 -8.12
CA VAL A 220 -0.66 -22.18 -7.06
C VAL A 220 -1.75 -22.21 -5.99
N VAL A 221 -2.13 -21.04 -5.48
CA VAL A 221 -3.21 -20.89 -4.48
C VAL A 221 -4.54 -21.43 -5.00
N GLN A 222 -4.88 -21.20 -6.27
CA GLN A 222 -6.09 -21.73 -6.89
C GLN A 222 -6.06 -23.26 -6.99
N LYS A 223 -4.92 -23.85 -7.38
CA LYS A 223 -4.76 -25.32 -7.40
C LYS A 223 -4.94 -25.93 -6.02
N LEU A 224 -4.34 -25.32 -4.98
CA LEU A 224 -4.51 -25.75 -3.59
C LEU A 224 -5.97 -25.63 -3.13
N LEU A 225 -6.66 -24.56 -3.52
CA LEU A 225 -8.07 -24.37 -3.20
C LEU A 225 -8.95 -25.45 -3.85
N ILE A 226 -8.72 -25.77 -5.13
CA ILE A 226 -9.46 -26.83 -5.84
C ILE A 226 -9.22 -28.18 -5.15
N GLN A 227 -7.97 -28.49 -4.80
CA GLN A 227 -7.63 -29.72 -4.08
C GLN A 227 -8.29 -29.78 -2.70
N SER A 228 -8.23 -28.70 -1.93
CA SER A 228 -8.91 -28.60 -0.62
C SER A 228 -10.41 -28.83 -0.75
N LYS A 229 -11.08 -28.18 -1.71
CA LYS A 229 -12.52 -28.38 -1.95
C LYS A 229 -12.86 -29.81 -2.34
N SER A 230 -12.05 -30.43 -3.21
CA SER A 230 -12.24 -31.83 -3.59
C SER A 230 -12.13 -32.76 -2.38
N LEU A 231 -11.18 -32.52 -1.47
CA LEU A 231 -11.00 -33.32 -0.26
C LEU A 231 -12.16 -33.14 0.72
N VAL A 232 -12.68 -31.92 0.87
CA VAL A 232 -13.88 -31.65 1.69
C VAL A 232 -15.10 -32.40 1.13
N ILE A 233 -15.32 -32.35 -0.18
CA ILE A 233 -16.41 -33.11 -0.82
C ILE A 233 -16.24 -34.61 -0.58
N SER A 234 -15.02 -35.14 -0.70
CA SER A 234 -14.76 -36.54 -0.37
C SER A 234 -15.07 -36.85 1.09
N GLN A 235 -14.71 -35.97 2.04
CA GLN A 235 -15.07 -36.16 3.45
C GLN A 235 -16.59 -36.19 3.67
N GLU A 236 -17.34 -35.31 3.01
CA GLU A 236 -18.80 -35.28 3.12
C GLU A 236 -19.42 -36.60 2.66
N ILE A 237 -18.90 -37.22 1.59
CA ILE A 237 -19.33 -38.53 1.10
C ILE A 237 -19.05 -39.63 2.13
N PHE A 238 -17.86 -39.65 2.74
CA PHE A 238 -17.46 -40.69 3.69
C PHE A 238 -17.94 -40.45 5.13
N LEU A 239 -18.51 -39.28 5.41
CA LEU A 239 -18.96 -38.86 6.74
C LEU A 239 -20.01 -39.81 7.32
N THR A 240 -20.84 -40.42 6.47
CA THR A 240 -21.92 -41.33 6.88
C THR A 240 -21.47 -42.77 7.14
N GLU A 241 -20.32 -43.19 6.60
CA GLU A 241 -19.92 -44.60 6.57
C GLU A 241 -18.64 -44.90 7.38
N CYS A 242 -17.71 -43.95 7.51
CA CYS A 242 -16.35 -44.21 8.02
C CYS A 242 -15.89 -43.25 9.13
N GLN A 243 -16.82 -42.61 9.86
CA GLN A 243 -16.53 -41.49 10.76
C GLN A 243 -15.47 -41.73 11.85
N GLN A 244 -15.26 -42.99 12.27
CA GLN A 244 -14.31 -43.36 13.33
C GLN A 244 -13.07 -44.09 12.81
N THR A 245 -12.88 -44.22 11.50
CA THR A 245 -11.70 -44.91 10.97
C THR A 245 -10.48 -43.99 10.96
N ASP A 246 -9.30 -44.58 11.15
CA ASP A 246 -8.04 -43.83 11.11
C ASP A 246 -7.83 -43.17 9.74
N GLU A 247 -8.28 -43.80 8.65
CA GLU A 247 -8.21 -43.23 7.31
C GLU A 247 -9.07 -41.97 7.15
N PHE A 248 -10.26 -41.95 7.75
CA PHE A 248 -11.13 -40.78 7.72
C PHE A 248 -10.53 -39.61 8.51
N MET A 249 -9.92 -39.90 9.68
CA MET A 249 -9.21 -38.90 10.47
C MET A 249 -7.97 -38.35 9.74
N LYS A 250 -7.20 -39.22 9.06
CA LYS A 250 -6.09 -38.81 8.18
C LYS A 250 -6.59 -37.90 7.04
N LEU A 251 -7.70 -38.24 6.38
CA LEU A 251 -8.29 -37.41 5.31
C LEU A 251 -8.69 -36.01 5.82
N LYS A 252 -9.29 -35.94 7.02
CA LYS A 252 -9.65 -34.67 7.69
C LYS A 252 -8.41 -33.81 7.97
N GLN A 253 -7.34 -34.43 8.47
CA GLN A 253 -6.07 -33.75 8.73
C GLN A 253 -5.41 -33.24 7.44
N ILE A 254 -5.37 -34.07 6.39
CA ILE A 254 -4.84 -33.68 5.07
C ILE A 254 -5.60 -32.48 4.51
N SER A 255 -6.93 -32.47 4.55
CA SER A 255 -7.70 -31.33 4.05
C SER A 255 -7.43 -30.06 4.84
N LYS A 256 -7.31 -30.15 6.17
CA LYS A 256 -6.97 -29.00 7.01
C LYS A 256 -5.58 -28.45 6.69
N LEU A 257 -4.61 -29.32 6.35
CA LEU A 257 -3.28 -28.90 5.91
C LEU A 257 -3.34 -28.11 4.60
N TYR A 258 -4.09 -28.60 3.60
CA TYR A 258 -4.28 -27.88 2.34
C TYR A 258 -4.93 -26.51 2.54
N GLU A 259 -5.97 -26.44 3.36
CA GLU A 259 -6.67 -25.20 3.69
C GLU A 259 -5.73 -24.21 4.42
N THR A 260 -5.04 -24.66 5.47
CA THR A 260 -4.13 -23.82 6.27
C THR A 260 -2.98 -23.29 5.42
N PHE A 261 -2.36 -24.15 4.60
CA PHE A 261 -1.27 -23.74 3.73
C PHE A 261 -1.74 -22.73 2.67
N GLN A 262 -2.91 -22.95 2.08
CA GLN A 262 -3.51 -22.04 1.12
C GLN A 262 -3.79 -20.65 1.72
N ILE A 263 -4.31 -20.60 2.95
CA ILE A 263 -4.54 -19.34 3.67
C ILE A 263 -3.20 -18.64 3.93
N ASN A 264 -2.20 -19.35 4.46
CA ASN A 264 -0.88 -18.79 4.75
C ASN A 264 -0.24 -18.16 3.49
N LEU A 265 -0.26 -18.86 2.35
CA LEU A 265 0.28 -18.31 1.09
C LEU A 265 -0.44 -17.02 0.65
N LYS A 266 -1.75 -16.93 0.87
CA LYS A 266 -2.52 -15.72 0.55
C LYS A 266 -2.09 -14.55 1.43
N GLU A 267 -2.10 -14.77 2.74
CA GLU A 267 -1.84 -13.74 3.75
C GLU A 267 -0.40 -13.22 3.64
N ARG A 268 0.56 -14.14 3.46
CA ARG A 268 1.99 -13.83 3.42
C ARG A 268 2.45 -13.23 2.10
N TYR A 269 2.00 -13.80 0.97
CA TYR A 269 2.52 -13.42 -0.35
C TYR A 269 1.51 -12.70 -1.22
N ILE A 270 0.32 -13.26 -1.45
CA ILE A 270 -0.63 -12.73 -2.45
C ILE A 270 -1.07 -11.31 -2.09
N TYR A 271 -1.55 -11.07 -0.87
CA TYR A 271 -2.04 -9.75 -0.47
C TYR A 271 -0.94 -8.69 -0.47
N ARG A 272 0.30 -9.11 -0.16
CA ARG A 272 1.47 -8.22 -0.15
C ARG A 272 1.92 -7.86 -1.57
N LEU A 273 1.99 -8.84 -2.47
CA LEU A 273 2.30 -8.64 -3.89
C LEU A 273 1.27 -7.72 -4.56
N GLU A 274 -0.01 -7.92 -4.25
CA GLU A 274 -1.07 -7.06 -4.80
C GLU A 274 -0.92 -5.61 -4.33
N THR A 275 -0.55 -5.40 -3.06
CA THR A 275 -0.25 -4.06 -2.53
C THR A 275 0.98 -3.46 -3.21
N CYS A 276 2.03 -4.25 -3.41
CA CYS A 276 3.25 -3.87 -4.10
C CYS A 276 2.98 -3.40 -5.55
N ILE A 277 2.13 -4.11 -6.30
CA ILE A 277 1.70 -3.72 -7.65
C ILE A 277 1.05 -2.33 -7.64
N ARG A 278 0.16 -2.07 -6.66
CA ARG A 278 -0.47 -0.75 -6.53
C ARG A 278 0.50 0.36 -6.14
N ASP A 279 1.54 0.05 -5.37
CA ASP A 279 2.56 1.05 -5.04
C ASP A 279 3.41 1.45 -6.25
N TYR A 280 3.64 0.53 -7.18
CA TYR A 280 4.20 0.90 -8.48
C TYR A 280 3.28 1.87 -9.23
N ASP A 281 1.96 1.68 -9.17
CA ASP A 281 1.02 2.64 -9.77
C ASP A 281 1.09 4.02 -9.12
N GLN A 282 1.29 4.11 -7.80
CA GLN A 282 1.51 5.39 -7.13
C GLN A 282 2.79 6.08 -7.58
N ALA A 283 3.90 5.34 -7.69
CA ALA A 283 5.15 5.88 -8.19
C ALA A 283 5.02 6.38 -9.64
N ILE A 284 4.33 5.62 -10.51
CA ILE A 284 4.03 6.03 -11.89
C ILE A 284 3.12 7.27 -11.92
N LYS A 285 2.12 7.37 -11.04
CA LYS A 285 1.26 8.56 -10.91
C LYS A 285 2.09 9.80 -10.61
N ILE A 286 3.06 9.73 -9.69
CA ILE A 286 3.96 10.86 -9.37
C ILE A 286 4.83 11.23 -10.57
N ILE A 287 5.37 10.25 -11.29
CA ILE A 287 6.14 10.49 -12.53
C ILE A 287 5.29 11.22 -13.58
N ASN A 288 4.04 10.80 -13.77
CA ASN A 288 3.13 11.44 -14.71
C ASN A 288 2.79 12.88 -14.28
N GLN A 289 2.53 13.10 -12.98
CA GLN A 289 2.32 14.44 -12.43
C GLN A 289 3.53 15.35 -12.64
N TYR A 290 4.75 14.83 -12.47
CA TYR A 290 5.98 15.55 -12.77
C TYR A 290 6.02 15.99 -14.25
N LYS A 291 5.71 15.06 -15.19
CA LYS A 291 5.72 15.34 -16.64
C LYS A 291 4.65 16.38 -17.02
N GLU A 292 3.42 16.19 -16.54
CA GLU A 292 2.29 17.09 -16.79
C GLU A 292 2.57 18.51 -16.27
N LEU A 293 3.11 18.63 -15.05
CA LEU A 293 3.42 19.94 -14.47
C LEU A 293 4.51 20.66 -15.25
N LYS A 294 5.53 19.93 -15.70
CA LYS A 294 6.62 20.50 -16.51
C LYS A 294 6.13 20.98 -17.88
N ASP A 295 5.25 20.21 -18.51
CA ASP A 295 4.63 20.58 -19.78
C ASP A 295 3.67 21.78 -19.60
N GLN A 296 2.96 21.86 -18.48
CA GLN A 296 2.13 23.00 -18.13
C GLN A 296 2.97 24.28 -17.93
N ILE A 297 4.09 24.20 -17.19
CA ILE A 297 5.03 25.32 -17.04
C ILE A 297 5.53 25.82 -18.40
N ASN A 298 5.84 24.91 -19.31
CA ASN A 298 6.29 25.27 -20.66
C ASN A 298 5.18 25.94 -21.49
N LYS A 299 3.96 25.40 -21.46
CA LYS A 299 2.79 26.01 -22.12
C LYS A 299 2.53 27.42 -21.59
N ASP A 300 2.50 27.60 -20.28
CA ASP A 300 2.26 28.90 -19.65
C ASP A 300 3.38 29.90 -19.97
N SER A 301 4.64 29.42 -20.02
CA SER A 301 5.79 30.25 -20.42
C SER A 301 5.71 30.70 -21.88
N GLN A 302 5.25 29.83 -22.78
CA GLN A 302 5.01 30.18 -24.19
C GLN A 302 3.85 31.18 -24.31
N GLN A 303 2.82 31.08 -23.47
CA GLN A 303 1.74 32.06 -23.45
C GLN A 303 2.26 33.45 -23.08
N ILE A 304 3.11 33.58 -22.06
CA ILE A 304 3.70 34.88 -21.67
C ILE A 304 4.41 35.59 -22.84
N ASN A 305 5.00 34.83 -23.76
CA ASN A 305 5.70 35.38 -24.92
C ASN A 305 4.75 35.84 -26.05
N ASN A 306 3.44 35.63 -25.92
CA ASN A 306 2.44 36.15 -26.87
C ASN A 306 2.12 37.63 -26.59
N ILE A 307 2.22 38.45 -27.63
CA ILE A 307 2.21 39.93 -27.58
C ILE A 307 0.88 40.53 -27.06
N ASN A 308 -0.21 39.76 -26.98
CA ASN A 308 -1.57 40.26 -26.65
C ASN A 308 -2.06 39.96 -25.22
N ILE A 309 -1.17 39.66 -24.27
CA ILE A 309 -1.58 39.39 -22.88
C ILE A 309 -1.68 40.70 -22.08
N GLY A 310 -2.88 41.03 -21.60
CA GLY A 310 -3.11 42.17 -20.71
C GLY A 310 -2.39 42.03 -19.36
N LYS A 311 -2.02 43.16 -18.73
CA LYS A 311 -1.19 43.20 -17.50
C LYS A 311 -1.69 42.30 -16.36
N SER A 312 -3.00 42.31 -16.06
CA SER A 312 -3.59 41.46 -15.00
C SER A 312 -3.38 39.97 -15.28
N LYS A 313 -3.62 39.54 -16.52
CA LYS A 313 -3.46 38.14 -16.93
C LYS A 313 -1.99 37.71 -16.99
N LEU A 314 -1.09 38.65 -17.30
CA LEU A 314 0.35 38.43 -17.26
C LEU A 314 0.84 38.17 -15.82
N GLU A 315 0.34 38.94 -14.84
CA GLU A 315 0.68 38.76 -13.43
C GLU A 315 0.14 37.44 -12.87
N GLU A 316 -1.10 37.06 -13.20
CA GLU A 316 -1.69 35.76 -12.85
C GLU A 316 -0.87 34.59 -13.41
N LEU A 317 -0.47 34.65 -14.69
CA LEU A 317 0.36 33.61 -15.31
C LEU A 317 1.75 33.53 -14.67
N LYS A 318 2.39 34.66 -14.37
CA LYS A 318 3.70 34.66 -13.68
C LYS A 318 3.60 34.03 -12.30
N TYR A 319 2.55 34.35 -11.55
CA TYR A 319 2.30 33.75 -10.24
C TYR A 319 2.05 32.24 -10.35
N ALA A 320 1.22 31.81 -11.29
CA ALA A 320 0.94 30.39 -11.54
C ALA A 320 2.21 29.61 -11.94
N ILE A 321 3.04 30.16 -12.83
CA ILE A 321 4.32 29.56 -13.23
C ILE A 321 5.25 29.42 -12.04
N ASN A 322 5.38 30.45 -11.21
CA ASN A 322 6.26 30.40 -10.03
C ASN A 322 5.80 29.31 -9.05
N ASN A 323 4.51 29.22 -8.76
CA ASN A 323 3.94 28.17 -7.92
C ASN A 323 4.13 26.78 -8.50
N ASN A 324 3.92 26.62 -9.82
CA ASN A 324 4.13 25.35 -10.50
C ASN A 324 5.60 24.93 -10.50
N LYS A 325 6.54 25.87 -10.66
CA LYS A 325 7.98 25.60 -10.53
C LYS A 325 8.36 25.12 -9.14
N GLN A 326 7.85 25.75 -8.08
CA GLN A 326 8.09 25.30 -6.71
C GLN A 326 7.54 23.89 -6.47
N LYS A 327 6.30 23.62 -6.92
CA LYS A 327 5.70 22.28 -6.84
C LYS A 327 6.50 21.25 -7.64
N PHE A 328 6.99 21.62 -8.81
CA PHE A 328 7.81 20.78 -9.67
C PHE A 328 9.11 20.37 -8.99
N GLU A 329 9.83 21.33 -8.39
CA GLU A 329 11.07 21.06 -7.65
C GLU A 329 10.83 20.17 -6.43
N GLN A 330 9.73 20.41 -5.70
CA GLN A 330 9.32 19.56 -4.58
C GLN A 330 9.00 18.14 -5.03
N LEU A 331 8.19 17.97 -6.09
CA LEU A 331 7.85 16.67 -6.67
C LEU A 331 9.11 15.88 -7.01
N TYR A 332 10.02 16.50 -7.76
CA TYR A 332 11.25 15.87 -8.21
C TYR A 332 12.15 15.47 -7.05
N THR A 333 12.40 16.40 -6.12
CA THR A 333 13.32 16.17 -4.99
C THR A 333 12.79 15.11 -4.05
N ASN A 334 11.50 15.18 -3.67
CA ASN A 334 10.89 14.23 -2.76
C ASN A 334 10.79 12.83 -3.39
N PHE A 335 10.47 12.73 -4.68
CA PHE A 335 10.41 11.45 -5.38
C PHE A 335 11.77 10.76 -5.43
N LEU A 336 12.84 11.50 -5.75
CA LEU A 336 14.20 10.94 -5.79
C LEU A 336 14.73 10.55 -4.41
N ASP A 337 14.34 11.28 -3.36
CA ASP A 337 14.69 10.94 -1.97
C ASP A 337 14.02 9.63 -1.51
N ASP A 338 12.77 9.39 -1.95
CA ASP A 338 12.03 8.17 -1.60
C ASP A 338 12.40 6.97 -2.46
N LEU A 339 12.90 7.20 -3.68
CA LEU A 339 13.15 6.16 -4.68
C LEU A 339 14.05 5.00 -4.16
N PRO A 340 15.16 5.23 -3.42
CA PRO A 340 15.96 4.15 -2.86
C PRO A 340 15.19 3.29 -1.85
N ILE A 341 14.40 3.92 -0.97
CA ILE A 341 13.60 3.22 0.04
C ILE A 341 12.51 2.40 -0.66
N PHE A 342 11.84 3.00 -1.64
CA PHE A 342 10.85 2.32 -2.45
C PHE A 342 11.44 1.08 -3.14
N LYS A 343 12.57 1.21 -3.84
CA LYS A 343 13.24 0.08 -4.50
C LYS A 343 13.62 -1.02 -3.52
N TYR A 344 14.17 -0.66 -2.36
CA TYR A 344 14.52 -1.60 -1.31
C TYR A 344 13.29 -2.38 -0.81
N GLN A 345 12.18 -1.67 -0.53
CA GLN A 345 10.95 -2.31 -0.06
C GLN A 345 10.40 -3.32 -1.09
N GLN A 346 10.39 -2.97 -2.37
CA GLN A 346 9.90 -3.89 -3.40
C GLN A 346 10.83 -5.11 -3.57
N GLN A 347 12.14 -4.89 -3.58
CA GLN A 347 13.12 -5.98 -3.65
C GLN A 347 13.03 -6.92 -2.45
N PHE A 348 12.79 -6.38 -1.26
CA PHE A 348 12.62 -7.17 -0.05
C PHE A 348 11.47 -8.18 -0.18
N TYR A 349 10.34 -7.79 -0.76
CA TYR A 349 9.20 -8.69 -0.95
C TYR A 349 9.49 -9.81 -1.94
N LEU A 350 10.14 -9.49 -3.06
CA LEU A 350 10.53 -10.50 -4.04
C LEU A 350 11.56 -11.47 -3.46
N LYS A 351 12.51 -10.96 -2.67
CA LYS A 351 13.51 -11.78 -1.97
C LYS A 351 12.89 -12.70 -0.91
N ASP A 352 11.89 -12.22 -0.17
CA ASP A 352 11.14 -13.03 0.80
C ASP A 352 10.50 -14.23 0.11
N ILE A 353 9.83 -14.01 -1.03
CA ILE A 353 9.26 -15.10 -1.85
C ILE A 353 10.36 -16.06 -2.32
N GLN A 354 11.44 -15.56 -2.92
CA GLN A 354 12.52 -16.40 -3.44
C GLN A 354 13.18 -17.26 -2.35
N THR A 355 13.32 -16.71 -1.13
CA THR A 355 14.03 -17.37 -0.04
C THR A 355 13.13 -18.36 0.70
N ASN A 356 11.89 -17.97 0.98
CA ASN A 356 11.05 -18.70 1.93
C ASN A 356 10.00 -19.59 1.27
N PHE A 357 9.54 -19.26 0.06
CA PHE A 357 8.48 -20.03 -0.59
C PHE A 357 8.88 -21.48 -0.87
N HIS A 358 10.14 -21.72 -1.28
CA HIS A 358 10.63 -23.08 -1.52
C HIS A 358 10.68 -23.91 -0.24
N THR A 359 11.18 -23.32 0.85
CA THR A 359 11.24 -23.96 2.17
C THR A 359 9.84 -24.32 2.66
N GLU A 360 8.90 -23.38 2.60
CA GLU A 360 7.51 -23.59 3.03
C GLU A 360 6.80 -24.66 2.20
N LEU A 361 7.04 -24.69 0.88
CA LEU A 361 6.50 -25.71 -0.01
C LEU A 361 7.08 -27.10 0.30
N SER A 362 8.38 -27.17 0.59
CA SER A 362 9.06 -28.41 0.99
C SER A 362 8.54 -28.92 2.33
N GLU A 363 8.38 -28.06 3.32
CA GLU A 363 7.80 -28.41 4.63
C GLU A 363 6.36 -28.91 4.49
N PHE A 364 5.54 -28.24 3.69
CA PHE A 364 4.19 -28.68 3.37
C PHE A 364 4.17 -30.07 2.72
N TYR A 365 5.03 -30.30 1.72
CA TYR A 365 5.14 -31.58 1.04
C TYR A 365 5.60 -32.71 1.97
N LEU A 366 6.61 -32.47 2.80
CA LEU A 366 7.11 -33.44 3.79
C LEU A 366 6.01 -33.80 4.80
N THR A 367 5.27 -32.80 5.26
CA THR A 367 4.13 -33.01 6.17
C THR A 367 3.08 -33.90 5.51
N LEU A 368 2.69 -33.61 4.26
CA LEU A 368 1.74 -34.44 3.50
C LEU A 368 2.23 -35.87 3.29
N LYS A 369 3.53 -36.06 3.01
CA LYS A 369 4.12 -37.38 2.81
C LYS A 369 4.00 -38.25 4.06
N ASN A 370 4.17 -37.67 5.25
CA ASN A 370 4.06 -38.39 6.51
C ASN A 370 2.62 -38.87 6.80
N TYR A 371 1.59 -38.16 6.30
CA TYR A 371 0.19 -38.60 6.42
C TYR A 371 -0.23 -39.64 5.38
N LYS A 372 0.52 -39.80 4.29
CA LYS A 372 0.27 -40.83 3.26
C LYS A 372 0.86 -42.19 3.61
N GLN A 373 1.85 -42.24 4.51
CA GLN A 373 2.34 -43.47 5.13
C GLN A 373 1.36 -43.93 6.23
#